data_AF-A0A9W5UTW3-F1
#
_entry.id   AF-A0A9W5UTW3-F1
#
_cell.length_a   1.000
_cell.length_b   1.000
_cell.length_c   1.000
_cell.angle_alpha   90.00
_cell.angle_beta   90.00
_cell.angle_gamma   90.00
#
_symmetry.space_group_name_H-M   'P 1'
#
loop_
_entity.id
_entity.type
_entity.pdbx_description
1 polymer ?
#
loop_
_entity_poly.entity_id
_entity_poly.type
_entity_poly.pdbx_seq_one_letter_code
_entity_poly.pdbx_strand_id
1 'polypeptide(L)'
;MASEAEYLEVGLREPVDPEQLRLALDAALSPGLDVLDVVVASGASLPDRIEASRWRIELPQVDPDVLAKAVDAFTAADEVLVERMTKQGRRTFDARAAVIDIDVIAASATPSGDPAVPCAILELVVRQVTPSVRPDDVLSGFRVVAGLEPPVAPKVIRLAQGTLTAQGAIVDPLDADRDGATIGGR
;
A
#
# COMPACT_ATOMS: atom_id res chain seq x y z
N MET A 1 4.68 1.33 10.23
CA MET A 1 3.89 0.96 9.05
C MET A 1 3.18 -0.33 9.40
N ALA A 2 1.86 -0.35 9.26
CA ALA A 2 1.09 -1.59 9.32
C ALA A 2 0.75 -2.01 7.89
N SER A 3 0.44 -3.28 7.69
CA SER A 3 0.06 -3.80 6.39
C SER A 3 -0.89 -4.95 6.59
N GLU A 4 -1.95 -4.94 5.79
CA GLU A 4 -2.94 -6.02 5.69
C GLU A 4 -2.72 -6.83 4.40
N ALA A 5 -1.71 -6.45 3.59
CA ALA A 5 -1.42 -7.03 2.30
C ALA A 5 0.08 -7.29 2.17
N GLU A 6 0.62 -8.16 3.03
CA GLU A 6 1.97 -8.69 2.90
C GLU A 6 1.94 -10.01 2.14
N TYR A 7 2.89 -10.19 1.22
CA TYR A 7 3.00 -11.40 0.41
C TYR A 7 4.43 -11.93 0.49
N LEU A 8 4.55 -13.26 0.46
CA LEU A 8 5.82 -13.97 0.51
C LEU A 8 5.78 -15.11 -0.49
N GLU A 9 6.82 -15.19 -1.34
CA GLU A 9 7.06 -16.34 -2.21
C GLU A 9 8.27 -17.10 -1.68
N VAL A 10 8.11 -18.41 -1.43
CA VAL A 10 9.17 -19.27 -0.89
C VAL A 10 9.29 -20.56 -1.69
N GLY A 11 10.53 -20.92 -2.02
CA GLY A 11 10.85 -22.22 -2.59
C GLY A 11 11.05 -23.25 -1.49
N LEU A 12 10.32 -24.37 -1.57
CA LEU A 12 10.44 -25.49 -0.64
C LEU A 12 11.34 -26.58 -1.21
N ARG A 13 11.93 -27.39 -0.32
CA ARG A 13 12.79 -28.51 -0.70
C ARG A 13 12.01 -29.66 -1.35
N GLU A 14 10.76 -29.85 -0.94
CA GLU A 14 9.86 -30.89 -1.43
C GLU A 14 8.42 -30.37 -1.46
N PRO A 15 7.51 -30.99 -2.24
CA PRO A 15 6.10 -30.65 -2.23
C PRO A 15 5.48 -30.91 -0.86
N VAL A 16 4.70 -29.94 -0.36
CA VAL A 16 3.93 -30.04 0.88
C VAL A 16 2.49 -29.65 0.64
N ASP A 17 1.59 -30.12 1.49
CA ASP A 17 0.20 -29.66 1.47
C ASP A 17 0.13 -28.18 1.89
N PRO A 18 -0.46 -27.28 1.06
CA PRO A 18 -0.51 -25.85 1.33
C PRO A 18 -1.20 -25.49 2.65
N GLU A 19 -2.26 -26.19 3.02
CA GLU A 19 -3.00 -25.91 4.25
C GLU A 19 -2.19 -26.32 5.50
N GLN A 20 -1.50 -27.47 5.44
CA GLN A 20 -0.56 -27.84 6.51
C GLN A 20 0.58 -26.83 6.65
N LEU A 21 1.12 -26.32 5.54
CA LEU A 21 2.13 -25.27 5.56
C LEU A 21 1.58 -23.97 6.16
N ARG A 22 0.37 -23.56 5.77
CA ARG A 22 -0.30 -22.36 6.28
C ARG A 22 -0.41 -22.42 7.80
N LEU A 23 -0.96 -23.51 8.34
CA LEU A 23 -1.11 -23.71 9.79
C LEU A 23 0.23 -23.74 10.53
N ALA A 24 1.24 -24.39 9.95
CA ALA A 24 2.57 -24.48 10.56
C ALA A 24 3.28 -23.12 10.59
N LEU A 25 3.17 -22.33 9.52
CA LEU A 25 3.72 -20.98 9.47
C LEU A 25 3.00 -20.05 10.45
N ASP A 26 1.66 -20.06 10.45
CA ASP A 26 0.83 -19.26 11.35
C ASP A 26 1.21 -19.48 12.82
N ALA A 27 1.33 -20.75 13.23
CA ALA A 27 1.73 -21.11 14.59
C ALA A 27 3.18 -20.72 14.94
N ALA A 28 4.04 -20.51 13.94
CA ALA A 28 5.44 -20.15 14.14
C ALA A 28 5.68 -18.63 14.13
N LEU A 29 4.72 -17.84 13.65
CA LEU A 29 4.86 -16.39 13.58
C LEU A 29 4.67 -15.71 14.95
N SER A 30 5.24 -14.51 15.06
CA SER A 30 5.03 -13.67 16.24
C SER A 30 3.59 -13.15 16.28
N PRO A 31 3.01 -12.90 17.47
CA PRO A 31 1.68 -12.32 17.58
C PRO A 31 1.52 -11.04 16.75
N GLY A 32 0.37 -10.92 16.05
CA GLY A 32 0.07 -9.81 15.15
C GLY A 32 0.48 -10.05 13.69
N LEU A 33 0.92 -11.27 13.34
CA LEU A 33 1.10 -11.72 11.97
C LEU A 33 0.32 -13.02 11.78
N ASP A 34 -0.70 -12.98 10.93
CA ASP A 34 -1.55 -14.13 10.62
C ASP A 34 -1.32 -14.56 9.16
N VAL A 35 -1.20 -15.86 8.91
CA VAL A 35 -1.12 -16.41 7.54
C VAL A 35 -2.53 -16.67 7.04
N LEU A 36 -3.02 -15.74 6.21
CA LEU A 36 -4.39 -15.77 5.70
C LEU A 36 -4.59 -16.84 4.63
N ASP A 37 -3.60 -17.03 3.74
CA ASP A 37 -3.72 -17.92 2.59
C ASP A 37 -2.35 -18.44 2.15
N VAL A 38 -2.30 -19.65 1.60
CA VAL A 38 -1.11 -20.25 0.98
C VAL A 38 -1.56 -21.00 -0.27
N VAL A 39 -0.96 -20.63 -1.40
CA VAL A 39 -1.21 -21.26 -2.70
C VAL A 39 0.09 -21.78 -3.28
N VAL A 40 0.00 -22.78 -4.15
CA VAL A 40 1.17 -23.23 -4.92
C VAL A 40 1.40 -22.23 -6.04
N ALA A 41 2.55 -21.55 -6.02
CA ALA A 41 2.90 -20.57 -7.05
C ALA A 41 2.94 -21.22 -8.44
N SER A 42 2.29 -20.60 -9.42
CA SER A 42 2.22 -21.06 -10.80
C SER A 42 2.40 -19.89 -11.79
N GLY A 43 3.21 -20.03 -12.83
CA GLY A 43 3.40 -18.94 -13.81
C GLY A 43 4.40 -17.87 -13.37
N ALA A 44 4.05 -16.59 -13.51
CA ALA A 44 4.95 -15.45 -13.26
C ALA A 44 5.31 -15.31 -11.77
N SER A 45 6.48 -14.77 -11.45
CA SER A 45 6.91 -14.59 -10.06
C SER A 45 6.01 -13.59 -9.33
N LEU A 46 5.83 -13.76 -8.02
CA LEU A 46 5.03 -12.83 -7.21
C LEU A 46 5.42 -11.34 -7.40
N PRO A 47 6.71 -10.95 -7.42
CA PRO A 47 7.10 -9.57 -7.67
C PRO A 47 6.60 -9.02 -9.01
N ASP A 48 6.53 -9.86 -10.05
CA ASP A 48 6.06 -9.44 -11.38
C ASP A 48 4.54 -9.16 -11.40
N ARG A 49 3.81 -9.65 -10.40
CA ARG A 49 2.35 -9.46 -10.27
C ARG A 49 1.97 -8.25 -9.42
N ILE A 50 2.94 -7.60 -8.77
CA ILE A 50 2.72 -6.45 -7.90
C ILE A 50 3.04 -5.18 -8.68
N GLU A 51 1.99 -4.60 -9.28
CA GLU A 51 2.09 -3.40 -10.10
C GLU A 51 1.66 -2.13 -9.35
N ALA A 52 0.85 -2.25 -8.30
CA ALA A 52 0.38 -1.13 -7.51
C ALA A 52 0.10 -1.51 -6.06
N SER A 53 -0.06 -0.49 -5.21
CA SER A 53 -0.44 -0.65 -3.81
C SER A 53 -1.48 0.39 -3.41
N ARG A 54 -2.52 -0.03 -2.71
CA ARG A 54 -3.53 0.83 -2.07
C ARG A 54 -3.17 1.05 -0.61
N TRP A 55 -3.21 2.30 -0.21
CA TRP A 55 -2.84 2.76 1.11
C TRP A 55 -3.97 3.55 1.73
N ARG A 56 -4.10 3.42 3.05
CA ARG A 56 -4.81 4.36 3.89
C ARG A 56 -3.81 5.06 4.78
N ILE A 57 -3.87 6.39 4.80
CA ILE A 57 -3.03 7.22 5.66
C ILE A 57 -3.92 8.02 6.59
N GLU A 58 -3.82 7.75 7.89
CA GLU A 58 -4.42 8.59 8.92
C GLU A 58 -3.46 9.74 9.25
N LEU A 59 -4.00 10.95 9.27
CA LEU A 59 -3.30 12.19 9.59
C LEU A 59 -3.93 12.82 10.84
N PRO A 60 -3.54 12.37 12.05
CA PRO A 60 -4.09 12.92 13.27
C PRO A 60 -3.75 14.41 13.39
N GLN A 61 -4.69 15.17 13.95
CA GLN A 61 -4.62 16.63 14.10
C GLN A 61 -4.58 17.42 12.78
N VAL A 62 -4.82 16.77 11.64
CA VAL A 62 -5.00 17.44 10.35
C VAL A 62 -6.50 17.56 10.06
N ASP A 63 -6.91 18.77 9.70
CA ASP A 63 -8.28 19.06 9.26
C ASP A 63 -8.51 18.47 7.85
N PRO A 64 -9.60 17.70 7.63
CA PRO A 64 -9.95 17.17 6.31
C PRO A 64 -9.99 18.22 5.20
N ASP A 65 -10.43 19.45 5.48
CA ASP A 65 -10.48 20.53 4.47
C ASP A 65 -9.09 21.01 4.08
N VAL A 66 -8.13 20.97 5.02
CA VAL A 66 -6.72 21.28 4.73
C VAL A 66 -6.11 20.18 3.87
N LEU A 67 -6.40 18.91 4.17
CA LEU A 67 -5.95 17.80 3.34
C LEU A 67 -6.56 17.86 1.94
N ALA A 68 -7.86 18.14 1.82
CA ALA A 68 -8.55 18.26 0.53
C ALA A 68 -7.88 19.31 -0.37
N LYS A 69 -7.56 20.50 0.18
CA LYS A 69 -6.82 21.53 -0.56
C LYS A 69 -5.43 21.07 -1.01
N ALA A 70 -4.73 20.29 -0.19
CA ALA A 70 -3.44 19.73 -0.56
C ALA A 70 -3.55 18.68 -1.67
N VAL A 71 -4.59 17.85 -1.64
CA VAL A 71 -4.92 16.89 -2.69
C VAL A 71 -5.29 17.59 -3.99
N ASP A 72 -6.08 18.66 -3.94
CA ASP A 72 -6.43 19.47 -5.12
C ASP A 72 -5.17 20.07 -5.76
N ALA A 73 -4.30 20.69 -4.96
CA ALA A 73 -3.05 21.27 -5.42
C ALA A 73 -2.10 20.21 -6.03
N PHE A 74 -1.99 19.04 -5.38
CA PHE A 74 -1.18 17.93 -5.86
C PHE A 74 -1.71 17.37 -7.18
N THR A 75 -3.02 17.21 -7.30
CA THR A 75 -3.67 16.62 -8.48
C THR A 75 -3.63 17.58 -9.68
N ALA A 76 -3.73 18.88 -9.43
CA ALA A 76 -3.66 19.93 -10.45
C ALA A 76 -2.24 20.21 -10.98
N ALA A 77 -1.20 19.76 -10.27
CA ALA A 77 0.18 19.90 -10.73
C ALA A 77 0.53 18.84 -11.78
N ASP A 78 1.21 19.27 -12.86
CA ASP A 78 1.73 18.36 -13.90
C ASP A 78 2.85 17.46 -13.36
N GLU A 79 3.69 18.00 -12.46
CA GLU A 79 4.73 17.25 -11.74
C GLU A 79 4.82 17.74 -10.27
N VAL A 80 5.21 16.84 -9.37
CA VAL A 80 5.53 17.17 -7.98
C VAL A 80 6.87 16.54 -7.61
N LEU A 81 7.94 17.32 -7.79
CA LEU A 81 9.29 16.87 -7.49
C LEU A 81 9.55 16.80 -5.98
N VAL A 82 10.00 15.63 -5.55
CA VAL A 82 10.41 15.39 -4.16
C VAL A 82 11.83 14.83 -4.12
N GLU A 83 12.47 15.01 -2.97
CA GLU A 83 13.84 14.55 -2.77
C GLU A 83 13.91 13.48 -1.69
N ARG A 84 14.55 12.35 -2.02
CA ARG A 84 14.80 11.26 -1.06
C ARG A 84 16.28 10.92 -1.00
N MET A 85 16.77 10.65 0.21
CA MET A 85 18.12 10.15 0.40
C MET A 85 18.22 8.69 -0.05
N THR A 86 19.26 8.37 -0.83
CA THR A 86 19.58 7.01 -1.26
C THR A 86 20.99 6.64 -0.83
N LYS A 87 21.38 5.37 -1.02
CA LYS A 87 22.77 4.93 -0.82
C LYS A 87 23.78 5.71 -1.68
N GLN A 88 23.35 6.33 -2.77
CA GLN A 88 24.18 7.11 -3.70
C GLN A 88 24.00 8.64 -3.51
N GLY A 89 23.38 9.07 -2.40
CA GLY A 89 23.09 10.47 -2.13
C GLY A 89 21.64 10.86 -2.42
N ARG A 90 21.39 12.17 -2.42
CA ARG A 90 20.05 12.75 -2.60
C ARG A 90 19.62 12.60 -4.05
N ARG A 91 18.40 12.11 -4.27
CA ARG A 91 17.79 11.99 -5.60
C ARG A 91 16.46 12.71 -5.64
N THR A 92 16.23 13.41 -6.74
CA THR A 92 14.97 14.08 -7.06
C THR A 92 14.20 13.24 -8.07
N PHE A 93 12.90 13.09 -7.87
CA PHE A 93 12.00 12.41 -8.79
C PHE A 93 10.58 12.93 -8.61
N ASP A 94 9.76 12.73 -9.63
CA ASP A 94 8.35 13.12 -9.59
C ASP A 94 7.54 12.08 -8.80
N ALA A 95 6.93 12.52 -7.69
CA ALA A 95 6.01 11.68 -6.92
C ALA A 95 4.63 11.59 -7.58
N ARG A 96 4.21 12.62 -8.33
CA ARG A 96 2.87 12.73 -8.93
C ARG A 96 2.64 11.69 -10.01
N ALA A 97 3.65 11.43 -10.85
CA ALA A 97 3.59 10.45 -11.94
C ALA A 97 3.23 9.02 -11.50
N ALA A 98 3.49 8.63 -10.25
CA ALA A 98 3.18 7.30 -9.75
C ALA A 98 1.79 7.18 -9.11
N VAL A 99 1.13 8.30 -8.80
CA VAL A 99 -0.18 8.30 -8.14
C VAL A 99 -1.28 8.11 -9.16
N ILE A 100 -2.02 7.00 -9.03
CA ILE A 100 -3.12 6.60 -9.92
C ILE A 100 -4.45 7.13 -9.41
N ASP A 101 -4.64 7.05 -8.09
CA ASP A 101 -5.85 7.51 -7.41
C ASP A 101 -5.47 8.11 -6.06
N ILE A 102 -6.15 9.18 -5.68
CA ILE A 102 -5.91 9.92 -4.44
C ILE A 102 -7.19 10.61 -4.00
N ASP A 103 -7.67 10.31 -2.79
CA ASP A 103 -8.93 10.83 -2.29
C ASP A 103 -8.89 11.07 -0.78
N VAL A 104 -9.74 11.97 -0.30
CA VAL A 104 -9.92 12.28 1.12
C VAL A 104 -11.23 11.66 1.61
N ILE A 105 -11.15 10.75 2.57
CA ILE A 105 -12.35 10.22 3.21
C ILE A 105 -12.82 11.22 4.25
N ALA A 106 -14.05 11.72 4.09
CA ALA A 106 -14.76 12.43 5.13
C ALA A 106 -14.92 11.52 6.35
N ALA A 107 -14.25 11.84 7.45
CA ALA A 107 -14.30 11.02 8.67
C ALA A 107 -15.74 10.99 9.21
N SER A 108 -16.42 9.85 9.12
CA SER A 108 -17.72 9.64 9.78
C SER A 108 -17.59 9.41 11.29
N ALA A 109 -16.40 9.05 11.76
CA ALA A 109 -16.02 8.99 13.17
C ALA A 109 -14.49 8.99 13.26
N THR A 110 -13.94 9.87 14.08
CA THR A 110 -12.51 9.90 14.38
C THR A 110 -12.08 8.59 15.04
N PRO A 111 -11.09 7.85 14.50
CA PRO A 111 -10.56 6.64 15.15
C PRO A 111 -9.87 6.91 16.50
N SER A 112 -9.58 8.18 16.80
CA SER A 112 -8.86 8.63 18.00
C SER A 112 -9.62 8.43 19.31
N GLY A 113 -10.89 7.99 19.29
CA GLY A 113 -11.71 7.84 20.51
C GLY A 113 -12.09 9.16 21.18
N ASP A 114 -11.35 10.23 20.89
CA ASP A 114 -11.65 11.62 21.25
C ASP A 114 -12.16 12.37 20.00
N PRO A 115 -13.47 12.68 19.93
CA PRO A 115 -14.07 13.41 18.83
C PRO A 115 -13.62 14.87 18.73
N ALA A 116 -12.85 15.39 19.71
CA ALA A 116 -12.35 16.77 19.68
C ALA A 116 -11.08 16.94 18.83
N VAL A 117 -10.36 15.86 18.49
CA VAL A 117 -9.13 15.95 17.69
C VAL A 117 -9.42 15.57 16.24
N PRO A 118 -9.27 16.48 15.26
CA PRO A 118 -9.52 16.16 13.87
C PRO A 118 -8.55 15.07 13.39
N CYS A 119 -9.00 14.21 12.49
CA CYS A 119 -8.15 13.22 11.83
C CYS A 119 -8.57 13.11 10.38
N ALA A 120 -7.76 13.62 9.48
CA ALA A 120 -7.98 13.46 8.05
C ALA A 120 -7.51 12.06 7.60
N ILE A 121 -8.23 11.46 6.66
CA ILE A 121 -7.90 10.14 6.11
C ILE A 121 -7.68 10.30 4.61
N LEU A 122 -6.49 9.91 4.15
CA LEU A 122 -6.14 9.83 2.74
C LEU A 122 -6.28 8.38 2.27
N GLU A 123 -6.94 8.15 1.15
CA GLU A 123 -6.77 6.94 0.35
C GLU A 123 -5.91 7.23 -0.86
N LEU A 124 -5.02 6.29 -1.16
CA LEU A 124 -3.96 6.50 -2.14
C LEU A 124 -3.67 5.19 -2.87
N VAL A 125 -3.67 5.21 -4.21
CA VAL A 125 -3.17 4.12 -5.05
C VAL A 125 -1.90 4.59 -5.75
N VAL A 126 -0.80 3.87 -5.49
CA VAL A 126 0.52 4.17 -6.08
C VAL A 126 0.96 3.01 -6.97
N ARG A 127 1.30 3.31 -8.22
CA ARG A 127 1.92 2.36 -9.15
C ARG A 127 3.38 2.12 -8.77
N GLN A 128 3.82 0.87 -8.83
CA GLN A 128 5.22 0.50 -8.71
C GLN A 128 5.98 0.96 -9.95
N VAL A 129 6.95 1.84 -9.73
CA VAL A 129 7.80 2.43 -10.77
C VAL A 129 9.24 2.47 -10.27
N THR A 130 10.18 2.80 -11.16
CA THR A 130 11.59 3.02 -10.81
C THR A 130 11.98 4.46 -11.13
N PRO A 131 12.37 5.29 -10.14
CA PRO A 131 12.48 4.98 -8.71
C PRO A 131 11.10 4.80 -8.04
N SER A 132 11.02 3.95 -7.00
CA SER A 132 9.74 3.70 -6.33
C SER A 132 9.24 4.93 -5.58
N VAL A 133 7.96 5.24 -5.72
CA VAL A 133 7.27 6.27 -4.95
C VAL A 133 6.60 5.62 -3.75
N ARG A 134 6.88 6.14 -2.55
CA ARG A 134 6.30 5.67 -1.28
C ARG A 134 5.23 6.64 -0.80
N PRO A 135 4.34 6.23 0.12
CA PRO A 135 3.40 7.14 0.78
C PRO A 135 4.07 8.40 1.35
N ASP A 136 5.26 8.27 1.96
CA ASP A 136 6.02 9.40 2.52
C ASP A 136 6.50 10.39 1.44
N ASP A 137 6.73 9.93 0.20
CA ASP A 137 7.10 10.78 -0.92
C ASP A 137 5.89 11.62 -1.37
N VAL A 138 4.68 11.05 -1.36
CA VAL A 138 3.43 11.79 -1.65
C VAL A 138 3.15 12.83 -0.57
N LEU A 139 3.33 12.48 0.71
CA LEU A 139 3.20 13.43 1.82
C LEU A 139 4.26 14.55 1.74
N SER A 140 5.48 14.22 1.31
CA SER A 140 6.50 15.24 1.01
C SER A 140 6.06 16.13 -0.15
N GLY A 141 5.35 15.58 -1.14
CA GLY A 141 4.72 16.33 -2.22
C GLY A 141 3.69 17.34 -1.71
N PHE A 142 2.82 16.95 -0.76
CA PHE A 142 1.87 17.89 -0.15
C PHE A 142 2.54 19.07 0.56
N ARG A 143 3.69 18.85 1.20
CA ARG A 143 4.51 19.95 1.74
C ARG A 143 4.98 20.88 0.62
N VAL A 144 5.43 20.34 -0.50
CA VAL A 144 5.93 21.13 -1.65
C VAL A 144 4.83 21.99 -2.28
N VAL A 145 3.64 21.42 -2.52
CA VAL A 145 2.58 22.12 -3.28
C VAL A 145 1.63 22.92 -2.41
N ALA A 146 1.46 22.56 -1.14
CA ALA A 146 0.44 23.13 -0.27
C ALA A 146 0.95 23.49 1.14
N GLY A 147 2.23 23.26 1.45
CA GLY A 147 2.80 23.54 2.78
C GLY A 147 2.21 22.67 3.90
N LEU A 148 1.53 21.57 3.56
CA LEU A 148 0.93 20.68 4.55
C LEU A 148 2.02 19.88 5.27
N GLU A 149 2.18 20.14 6.57
CA GLU A 149 3.06 19.39 7.46
C GLU A 149 2.23 18.74 8.58
N PRO A 150 2.11 17.40 8.59
CA PRO A 150 1.42 16.71 9.68
C PRO A 150 2.11 17.00 11.02
N PRO A 151 1.38 17.44 12.06
CA PRO A 151 1.98 17.82 13.34
C PRO A 151 2.48 16.62 14.15
N VAL A 152 1.96 15.43 13.84
CA VAL A 152 2.40 14.15 14.39
C VAL A 152 2.61 13.14 13.27
N ALA A 153 3.32 12.05 13.57
CA ALA A 153 3.58 11.00 12.61
C ALA A 153 2.27 10.42 12.04
N PRO A 154 2.09 10.40 10.70
CA PRO A 154 0.97 9.74 10.06
C PRO A 154 0.95 8.24 10.32
N LYS A 155 -0.23 7.63 10.40
CA LYS A 155 -0.34 6.16 10.39
C LYS A 155 -0.56 5.70 8.95
N VAL A 156 0.42 4.97 8.42
CA VAL A 156 0.40 4.46 7.05
C VAL A 156 0.11 2.96 7.08
N ILE A 157 -0.99 2.56 6.43
CA ILE A 157 -1.46 1.18 6.35
C ILE A 157 -1.57 0.78 4.88
N ARG A 158 -0.91 -0.31 4.47
CA ARG A 158 -1.15 -0.90 3.14
C ARG A 158 -2.37 -1.81 3.21
N LEU A 159 -3.40 -1.50 2.43
CA LEU A 159 -4.65 -2.26 2.40
C LEU A 159 -4.64 -3.35 1.33
N ALA A 160 -3.96 -3.10 0.21
CA ALA A 160 -3.85 -4.05 -0.90
C ALA A 160 -2.57 -3.79 -1.70
N GLN A 161 -2.05 -4.82 -2.36
CA GLN A 161 -1.09 -4.68 -3.45
C GLN A 161 -1.25 -5.84 -4.41
N GLY A 162 -0.94 -5.61 -5.69
CA GLY A 162 -1.18 -6.60 -6.73
C GLY A 162 -1.25 -5.98 -8.12
N THR A 163 -1.93 -6.67 -9.03
CA THR A 163 -2.02 -6.27 -10.44
C THR A 163 -3.03 -5.14 -10.59
N LEU A 164 -2.69 -4.11 -11.37
CA LEU A 164 -3.53 -2.94 -11.56
C LEU A 164 -4.41 -3.12 -12.81
N THR A 165 -5.72 -3.17 -12.61
CA THR A 165 -6.68 -3.26 -13.72
C THR A 165 -6.79 -1.94 -14.49
N ALA A 166 -7.32 -2.00 -15.70
CA ALA A 166 -7.63 -0.80 -16.50
C ALA A 166 -8.62 0.15 -15.80
N GLN A 167 -9.43 -0.35 -14.87
CA GLN A 167 -10.40 0.41 -14.08
C GLN A 167 -9.81 1.00 -12.79
N GLY A 168 -8.51 0.81 -12.53
CA GLY A 168 -7.85 1.32 -11.32
C GLY A 168 -8.02 0.44 -10.08
N ALA A 169 -8.73 -0.68 -10.18
CA ALA A 169 -8.81 -1.67 -9.10
C ALA A 169 -7.53 -2.50 -9.01
N ILE A 170 -7.18 -2.92 -7.79
CA ILE A 170 -6.07 -3.83 -7.51
C ILE A 170 -6.63 -5.25 -7.32
N VAL A 171 -6.12 -6.21 -8.10
CA VAL A 171 -6.44 -7.63 -7.98
C VAL A 171 -5.41 -8.32 -7.09
N ASP A 172 -5.86 -9.26 -6.26
CA ASP A 172 -4.97 -10.03 -5.40
C ASP A 172 -3.98 -10.83 -6.25
N PRO A 173 -2.65 -10.70 -6.05
CA PRO A 173 -1.65 -11.40 -6.86
C PRO A 173 -1.73 -12.92 -6.76
N LEU A 174 -2.38 -13.47 -5.72
CA LEU A 174 -2.59 -14.90 -5.54
C LEU A 174 -3.80 -15.45 -6.32
N ASP A 175 -4.72 -14.60 -6.80
CA ASP A 175 -5.92 -15.05 -7.52
C ASP A 175 -5.58 -15.96 -8.72
N ALA A 176 -4.48 -15.65 -9.42
CA ALA A 176 -4.02 -16.45 -10.55
C ALA A 176 -3.62 -17.90 -10.18
N ASP A 177 -3.23 -18.15 -8.93
CA ASP A 177 -2.85 -19.48 -8.45
C ASP A 177 -4.01 -20.22 -7.77
N ARG A 178 -5.03 -19.50 -7.29
CA ARG A 178 -6.23 -20.09 -6.67
C ARG A 178 -7.05 -20.90 -7.66
N ASP A 179 -7.15 -20.45 -8.91
CA ASP A 179 -7.89 -21.13 -9.98
C ASP A 179 -7.20 -22.43 -10.47
N GLY A 180 -5.92 -22.65 -10.09
CA GLY A 180 -5.16 -23.86 -10.38
C GLY A 180 -5.46 -25.04 -9.43
N ALA A 181 -6.26 -24.84 -8.38
CA ALA A 181 -6.65 -25.87 -7.43
C ALA A 181 -7.74 -26.82 -7.96
N THR A 182 -7.68 -27.20 -9.24
CA THR A 182 -8.32 -28.44 -9.72
C THR A 182 -7.41 -29.13 -10.73
N ILE A 183 -6.83 -30.28 -10.33
CA ILE A 183 -6.87 -31.60 -11.01
C ILE A 183 -5.80 -32.54 -10.39
N GLY A 184 -6.26 -33.58 -9.67
CA GLY A 184 -5.72 -34.95 -9.69
C GLY A 184 -4.55 -35.33 -8.77
N GLY A 185 -4.59 -36.42 -7.98
CA GLY A 185 -5.63 -37.44 -7.91
C GLY A 185 -5.27 -38.63 -7.01
N ARG A 186 -6.36 -39.27 -6.56
CA ARG A 186 -6.59 -40.68 -6.21
C ARG A 186 -5.72 -41.38 -5.17
#